data_AF-A0A1T2X1P5-F1
#
_entry.id   AF-A0A1T2X1P5-F1
#
_cell.length_a   1.000
_cell.length_b   1.000
_cell.length_c   1.000
_cell.angle_alpha   90.00
_cell.angle_beta   90.00
_cell.angle_gamma   90.00
#
_symmetry.space_group_name_H-M   'P 1'
#
loop_
_entity.id
_entity.type
_entity.pdbx_description
1 polymer ?
#
loop_
_entity_poly.entity_id
_entity_poly.type
_entity_poly.pdbx_seq_one_letter_code
_entity_poly.pdbx_strand_id
1 'polypeptide(L)'
;MTDILKKVRPIRKDWMLTLGAFLVVQLLFIVLDNSSWSPFKEFSEGGLFDRLSDMKFFTEWFTPYKTKEFNLFTVLFAIIFLPAAIMSAIKDFFSRK
;
A
#
# COMPACT_ATOMS: atom_id res chain seq x y z
N MET A 1 -15.97 33.72 -32.38
CA MET A 1 -15.84 33.83 -30.92
C MET A 1 -15.49 32.45 -30.41
N THR A 2 -14.21 32.21 -30.20
CA THR A 2 -13.64 30.87 -29.95
C THR A 2 -13.06 30.87 -28.55
N ASP A 3 -13.91 31.06 -27.55
CA ASP A 3 -13.53 30.91 -26.14
C ASP A 3 -13.56 29.42 -25.79
N ILE A 4 -12.43 28.83 -26.15
CA ILE A 4 -11.86 27.57 -25.69
C ILE A 4 -12.51 27.13 -24.37
N LEU A 5 -13.35 26.09 -24.44
CA LEU A 5 -13.82 25.36 -23.28
C LEU A 5 -12.59 24.96 -22.48
N LYS A 6 -12.31 25.73 -21.42
CA LYS A 6 -11.27 25.46 -20.44
C LYS A 6 -11.67 24.14 -19.82
N LYS A 7 -11.16 23.04 -20.41
CA LYS A 7 -11.34 21.68 -19.90
C LYS A 7 -10.73 21.73 -18.51
N VAL A 8 -11.58 21.95 -17.51
CA VAL A 8 -11.27 21.77 -16.10
C VAL A 8 -10.93 20.28 -16.03
N ARG A 9 -9.67 19.95 -16.30
CA ARG A 9 -9.15 18.65 -15.98
C ARG A 9 -9.38 18.54 -14.49
N PRO A 10 -10.23 17.61 -14.01
CA PRO A 10 -10.28 17.39 -12.58
C PRO A 10 -8.84 17.14 -12.19
N ILE A 11 -8.32 17.95 -11.26
CA ILE A 11 -7.01 17.72 -10.66
C ILE A 11 -7.17 16.40 -9.93
N ARG A 12 -6.95 15.31 -10.66
CA ARG A 12 -6.88 13.97 -10.13
C ARG A 12 -5.62 14.03 -9.29
N LYS A 13 -5.84 14.04 -7.98
CA LYS A 13 -4.76 14.08 -7.01
C LYS A 13 -4.10 12.71 -7.07
N ASP A 14 -3.00 12.60 -7.80
CA ASP A 14 -2.30 11.33 -7.99
C ASP A 14 -1.96 10.67 -6.64
N TRP A 15 -1.70 11.47 -5.60
CA TRP A 15 -1.52 10.99 -4.23
C TRP A 15 -2.77 10.30 -3.65
N MET A 16 -3.98 10.78 -3.97
CA MET A 16 -5.22 10.13 -3.54
C MET A 16 -5.39 8.78 -4.22
N LEU A 17 -4.97 8.65 -5.48
CA LEU A 17 -5.00 7.37 -6.17
C LEU A 17 -3.99 6.38 -5.57
N THR A 18 -2.78 6.84 -5.27
CA THR A 18 -1.75 6.01 -4.61
C THR A 18 -2.20 5.56 -3.22
N LEU A 19 -2.73 6.46 -2.39
CA LEU A 19 -3.28 6.09 -1.08
C LEU A 19 -4.50 5.18 -1.21
N GLY A 20 -5.40 5.47 -2.14
CA GLY A 20 -6.57 4.63 -2.41
C GLY A 20 -6.16 3.22 -2.82
N ALA A 21 -5.21 3.08 -3.73
CA ALA A 21 -4.67 1.79 -4.15
C ALA A 21 -4.01 1.05 -2.99
N PHE A 22 -3.20 1.75 -2.17
CA PHE A 22 -2.60 1.18 -0.97
C PHE A 22 -3.68 0.63 -0.02
N LEU A 23 -4.72 1.42 0.27
CA LEU A 23 -5.84 1.00 1.13
C LEU A 23 -6.59 -0.21 0.56
N VAL A 24 -6.86 -0.24 -0.75
CA VAL A 24 -7.49 -1.39 -1.41
C VAL A 24 -6.65 -2.65 -1.24
N VAL A 25 -5.32 -2.56 -1.40
CA VAL A 25 -4.42 -3.70 -1.16
C VAL A 25 -4.47 -4.16 0.29
N GLN A 26 -4.51 -3.24 1.26
CA GLN A 26 -4.66 -3.62 2.67
C GLN A 26 -5.99 -4.34 2.94
N LEU A 27 -7.10 -3.85 2.38
CA LEU A 27 -8.41 -4.51 2.49
C LEU A 27 -8.39 -5.91 1.88
N LEU A 28 -7.74 -6.09 0.72
CA LEU A 28 -7.57 -7.41 0.12
C LEU A 28 -6.79 -8.35 1.04
N PHE A 29 -5.70 -7.90 1.66
CA PHE A 29 -4.96 -8.70 2.62
C PHE A 29 -5.82 -9.10 3.84
N ILE A 30 -6.65 -8.19 4.38
CA ILE A 30 -7.58 -8.52 5.47
C ILE A 30 -8.54 -9.65 5.06
N VAL A 31 -9.11 -9.58 3.86
CA VAL A 31 -10.06 -10.60 3.37
C VAL A 31 -9.38 -11.95 3.17
N LEU A 32 -8.20 -11.96 2.54
CA LEU A 32 -7.43 -13.18 2.27
C LEU A 32 -6.97 -13.85 3.57
N ASP A 33 -6.46 -13.05 4.52
CA ASP A 33 -5.99 -13.54 5.83
C ASP A 33 -7.14 -14.16 6.64
N ASN A 34 -8.32 -13.54 6.63
CA ASN A 34 -9.51 -14.11 7.29
C ASN A 34 -10.04 -15.35 6.58
N SER A 35 -9.92 -15.43 5.25
CA SER A 35 -10.32 -16.60 4.48
C SER A 35 -9.37 -17.80 4.68
N SER A 36 -8.28 -17.65 5.44
CA SER A 36 -7.18 -18.63 5.56
C SER A 36 -6.59 -19.06 4.20
N TRP A 37 -6.82 -18.26 3.16
CA TRP A 37 -6.36 -18.51 1.81
C TRP A 37 -5.22 -17.56 1.50
N SER A 38 -4.01 -18.11 1.43
CA SER A 38 -2.83 -17.37 1.03
C SER A 38 -2.22 -18.05 -0.19
N PRO A 39 -2.17 -17.38 -1.36
CA PRO A 39 -1.41 -17.89 -2.49
C PRO A 39 0.11 -17.91 -2.21
N PHE A 40 0.54 -17.34 -1.09
CA PHE A 40 1.94 -17.24 -0.70
C PHE A 40 2.42 -18.38 0.20
N LYS A 41 1.52 -19.24 0.68
CA LYS A 41 1.82 -20.34 1.60
C LYS A 41 2.80 -21.38 1.01
N GLU A 42 2.90 -21.44 -0.31
CA GLU A 42 3.79 -22.34 -1.05
C GLU A 42 5.05 -21.65 -1.59
N PHE A 43 5.34 -20.40 -1.20
CA PHE A 43 6.58 -19.73 -1.62
C PHE A 43 7.78 -20.42 -0.97
N SER A 44 8.32 -21.41 -1.69
CA SER A 44 9.57 -22.14 -1.46
C SER A 44 10.05 -22.09 0.00
N GLU A 45 9.62 -23.05 0.80
CA GLU A 45 10.17 -23.30 2.13
C GLU A 45 11.71 -23.18 2.09
N GLY A 46 12.27 -22.32 2.94
CA GLY A 46 13.72 -22.07 3.02
C GLY A 46 14.28 -21.00 2.07
N GLY A 47 13.43 -20.31 1.29
CA GLY A 47 13.84 -19.18 0.46
C GLY A 47 14.16 -17.89 1.25
N LEU A 48 14.79 -16.91 0.59
CA LEU A 48 15.08 -15.60 1.20
C LEU A 48 13.81 -14.89 1.69
N PHE A 49 12.71 -15.05 0.96
CA PHE A 49 11.43 -14.42 1.28
C PHE A 49 10.81 -15.04 2.54
N ASP A 50 10.80 -16.36 2.64
CA ASP A 50 10.35 -17.11 3.82
C ASP A 50 11.15 -16.67 5.07
N ARG A 51 12.48 -16.65 4.96
CA ARG A 51 13.38 -16.22 6.04
C ARG A 51 13.21 -14.76 6.43
N LEU A 52 12.91 -13.86 5.48
CA LEU A 52 12.66 -12.45 5.76
C LEU A 52 11.31 -12.27 6.47
N SER A 53 10.28 -12.98 6.01
CA SER A 53 8.95 -12.95 6.62
C SER A 53 8.92 -13.57 8.02
N ASP A 54 9.83 -14.51 8.34
CA ASP A 54 9.96 -15.11 9.68
C ASP A 54 10.69 -14.24 10.70
N MET A 55 11.24 -13.10 10.29
CA MET A 55 11.91 -12.21 11.25
C MET A 55 10.93 -11.77 12.33
N LYS A 56 11.42 -11.66 13.58
CA LYS A 56 10.64 -11.18 14.74
C LYS A 56 9.86 -9.91 14.47
N PHE A 57 10.38 -9.03 13.61
CA PHE A 57 9.68 -7.83 13.23
C PHE A 57 8.30 -8.11 12.59
N PHE A 58 8.19 -9.11 11.72
CA PHE A 58 6.95 -9.43 11.01
C PHE A 58 6.08 -10.49 11.72
N THR A 59 6.61 -11.12 12.77
CA THR A 59 5.92 -12.18 13.53
C THR A 59 5.54 -11.77 14.96
N GLU A 60 6.18 -10.74 15.52
CA GLU A 60 5.92 -10.26 16.88
C GLU A 60 5.57 -8.75 16.91
N TRP A 61 6.37 -7.91 16.25
CA TRP A 61 6.28 -6.43 16.43
C TRP A 61 5.30 -5.75 15.48
N PHE A 62 5.26 -6.18 14.22
CA PHE A 62 4.41 -5.64 13.17
C PHE A 62 3.56 -6.76 12.58
N THR A 63 2.44 -7.05 13.24
CA THR A 63 1.56 -8.19 12.95
C THR A 63 0.11 -7.78 12.66
N PRO A 64 -0.14 -6.88 11.69
CA PRO A 64 -1.51 -6.55 11.29
C PRO A 64 -2.28 -7.75 10.72
N TYR A 65 -1.56 -8.75 10.18
CA TYR A 65 -2.10 -9.98 9.61
C TYR A 65 -1.51 -11.22 10.29
N LYS A 66 -2.26 -12.32 10.29
CA LYS A 66 -1.79 -13.63 10.79
C LYS A 66 -0.74 -14.22 9.85
N THR A 67 -0.91 -13.97 8.56
CA THR A 67 0.02 -14.39 7.49
C THR A 67 1.24 -13.46 7.47
N LYS A 68 2.42 -13.99 7.82
CA LYS A 68 3.68 -13.25 7.94
C LYS A 68 4.11 -12.55 6.64
N GLU A 69 3.81 -13.13 5.49
CA GLU A 69 4.12 -12.59 4.17
C GLU A 69 3.35 -11.28 3.90
N PHE A 70 2.10 -11.19 4.37
CA PHE A 70 1.30 -9.96 4.25
C PHE A 70 1.84 -8.84 5.12
N ASN A 71 2.38 -9.15 6.31
CA ASN A 71 3.07 -8.18 7.16
C ASN A 71 4.28 -7.59 6.43
N LEU A 72 5.10 -8.45 5.82
CA LEU A 72 6.25 -8.05 5.01
C LEU A 72 5.86 -7.15 3.84
N PHE A 73 4.90 -7.57 3.01
CA PHE A 73 4.43 -6.76 1.87
C PHE A 73 3.87 -5.41 2.30
N THR A 74 3.15 -5.38 3.42
CA THR A 74 2.59 -4.14 3.95
C THR A 74 3.67 -3.13 4.30
N VAL A 75 4.77 -3.58 4.91
CA VAL A 75 5.91 -2.72 5.21
C VAL A 75 6.62 -2.24 3.95
N LEU A 76 6.81 -3.12 2.96
CA LEU A 76 7.41 -2.73 1.68
C LEU A 76 6.57 -1.67 0.95
N PHE A 77 5.26 -1.90 0.86
CA PHE A 77 4.33 -0.95 0.25
C PHE A 77 4.25 0.36 1.04
N ALA A 78 4.29 0.29 2.37
CA ALA A 78 4.35 1.47 3.22
C ALA A 78 5.60 2.31 2.91
N ILE A 79 6.79 1.69 2.88
CA ILE A 79 8.05 2.39 2.61
C ILE A 79 8.08 3.01 1.20
N ILE A 80 7.52 2.33 0.20
CA ILE A 80 7.54 2.80 -1.19
C ILE A 80 6.48 3.87 -1.44
N PHE A 81 5.24 3.64 -1.01
CA PHE A 81 4.10 4.46 -1.41
C PHE A 81 3.78 5.59 -0.43
N LEU A 82 3.96 5.41 0.88
CA LEU A 82 3.58 6.45 1.85
C LEU A 82 4.42 7.72 1.72
N PRO A 83 5.77 7.69 1.61
CA PRO A 83 6.55 8.92 1.56
C PRO A 83 6.17 9.81 0.38
N ALA A 84 6.05 9.23 -0.83
CA ALA A 84 5.69 9.95 -2.04
C ALA A 84 4.26 10.51 -1.98
N ALA A 85 3.32 9.72 -1.46
CA ALA A 85 1.93 10.13 -1.32
C ALA A 85 1.77 11.24 -0.27
N ILE A 86 2.42 11.11 0.89
CA ILE A 86 2.39 12.11 1.97
C ILE A 86 3.01 13.42 1.48
N MET A 87 4.19 13.38 0.85
CA MET A 87 4.85 14.59 0.36
C MET A 87 3.98 15.34 -0.66
N SER A 88 3.33 14.61 -1.55
CA SER A 88 2.39 15.17 -2.53
C SER A 88 1.13 15.73 -1.87
N ALA A 89 0.57 15.03 -0.88
CA ALA A 89 -0.60 15.49 -0.14
C ALA A 89 -0.32 16.78 0.66
N ILE A 90 0.87 16.86 1.29
CA ILE A 90 1.34 18.05 2.00
C ILE A 90 1.46 19.21 1.02
N LYS A 91 2.13 19.03 -0.12
CA LYS A 91 2.27 20.09 -1.15
C LYS A 91 0.92 20.60 -1.63
N ASP A 92 -0.01 19.70 -1.89
CA ASP A 92 -1.38 20.05 -2.28
C ASP A 92 -2.15 20.82 -1.21
N PHE A 93 -1.97 20.46 0.06
CA PHE A 93 -2.61 21.13 1.19
C PHE A 93 -2.07 22.55 1.37
N PHE A 94 -0.74 22.71 1.33
CA PHE A 94 -0.11 24.03 1.45
C PHE A 94 -0.34 24.92 0.23
N SER A 95 -0.45 24.36 -0.98
CA SER A 95 -0.77 25.13 -2.19
C SER A 95 -2.22 25.62 -2.24
N ARG A 96 -3.11 25.09 -1.39
CA ARG A 96 -4.52 25.51 -1.28
C ARG A 96 -4.73 26.60 -0.23
N LYS A 97 -3.70 26.94 0.54
CA LYS A 97 -3.71 28.03 1.52
C LYS A 97 -3.07 29.27 0.91
#